data_AF-A0A504KW67-F1
#
_entry.id   AF-A0A504KW67-F1
#
_cell.length_a   1.000
_cell.length_b   1.000
_cell.length_c   1.000
_cell.angle_alpha   90.00
_cell.angle_beta   90.00
_cell.angle_gamma   90.00
#
_symmetry.space_group_name_H-M   'P 1'
#
loop_
_entity.id
_entity.type
_entity.pdbx_description
1 polymer ?
#
loop_
_entity_poly.entity_id
_entity_poly.type
_entity_poly.pdbx_seq_one_letter_code
_entity_poly.pdbx_strand_id
1 'polypeptide(L)'
;MASLGRLLRLFVSGCRRKGESGNVATIVALTLPVVVGGAGLGVETSYWYYSSLKLQAAADAAAYAGALEKVAGSDTPTITAAATQSVASNGLSAATVVVNTPPASGPNTGNKAVEVILKQNLDRMFTSIFATNQVPEQARAVALITDASKACVLALNPSAYQAALFSGNTSVKLIGCSVMSDSLQADAIKLQGSAALQADCLIAVGGVSLSNPVTTVCKAPITQALPASDPFASLPAPAASNPCKNVNGNKSSQTLQPGTYCSGMDLKGTVTLQPGVYVVQGSFKVNANAAVSGSGVTIFMSGSNTVSMNGNATVTLSAPTSGTYSGVLFYGDQTGTAAQSTFNGTANSLLTGAIYFPRQQVNYLGNFSGQSGCTQVVADTIQWSGNSTINQDCSSLGMRTIPAAQSVAVVE
;
A
#
# COMPACT_ATOMS: atom_id res chain seq x y z
N MET A 1 -9.52 -9.81 57.55
CA MET A 1 -10.54 -10.52 58.35
C MET A 1 -10.45 -10.17 59.85
N ALA A 2 -10.40 -8.88 60.25
CA ALA A 2 -10.36 -8.49 61.68
C ALA A 2 -10.81 -7.04 62.01
N SER A 3 -11.58 -6.36 61.14
CA SER A 3 -11.94 -4.94 61.39
C SER A 3 -13.45 -4.62 61.30
N LEU A 4 -14.29 -5.48 60.70
CA LEU A 4 -15.74 -5.25 60.66
C LEU A 4 -16.50 -5.61 61.94
N GLY A 5 -15.88 -6.35 62.87
CA GLY A 5 -16.55 -6.86 64.08
C GLY A 5 -16.80 -5.82 65.18
N ARG A 6 -16.18 -4.63 65.11
CA ARG A 6 -16.31 -3.59 66.15
C ARG A 6 -17.37 -2.53 65.89
N LEU A 7 -17.80 -2.32 64.64
CA LEU A 7 -18.84 -1.35 64.31
C LEU A 7 -20.26 -1.87 64.59
N LEU A 8 -20.47 -3.19 64.59
CA LEU A 8 -21.79 -3.78 64.87
C LEU A 8 -22.17 -3.83 66.37
N ARG A 9 -21.22 -3.65 67.29
CA ARG A 9 -21.49 -3.75 68.74
C ARG A 9 -21.98 -2.45 69.39
N LEU A 10 -21.92 -1.32 68.69
CA LEU A 10 -22.37 -0.02 69.22
C LEU A 10 -23.82 0.34 68.88
N PHE A 11 -24.48 -0.41 68.00
CA PHE A 11 -25.88 -0.14 67.62
C PHE A 11 -26.93 -0.85 68.50
N VAL A 12 -26.52 -1.76 69.39
CA VAL A 12 -27.47 -2.67 70.07
C VAL A 12 -27.80 -2.26 71.52
N SER A 13 -27.10 -1.30 72.12
CA SER A 13 -27.21 -1.02 73.56
C SER A 13 -27.90 0.29 73.93
N GLY A 14 -28.98 0.70 73.23
CA GLY A 14 -29.62 1.96 73.61
C GLY A 14 -30.90 2.39 72.90
N CYS A 15 -31.91 1.53 72.74
CA CYS A 15 -33.31 2.01 72.73
C CYS A 15 -34.32 0.87 72.84
N ARG A 16 -34.67 0.53 74.07
CA ARG A 16 -35.88 -0.25 74.38
C ARG A 16 -37.05 0.74 74.47
N ARG A 17 -37.73 1.03 73.36
CA ARG A 17 -39.03 1.71 73.36
C ARG A 17 -40.05 0.92 72.53
N LYS A 18 -41.22 0.80 73.15
CA LYS A 18 -42.42 0.00 72.85
C LYS A 18 -42.79 -0.14 71.36
N GLY A 19 -42.93 -1.41 70.95
CA GLY A 19 -44.03 -1.97 70.15
C GLY A 19 -44.62 -1.15 69.00
N GLU A 20 -43.99 -1.24 67.83
CA GLU A 20 -44.57 -1.21 66.46
C GLU A 20 -43.44 -1.19 65.39
N SER A 21 -42.21 -0.81 65.79
CA SER A 21 -41.01 -0.72 64.91
C SER A 21 -40.23 -2.02 64.69
N GLY A 22 -40.55 -3.12 65.41
CA GLY A 22 -39.83 -4.40 65.30
C GLY A 22 -40.04 -5.11 63.97
N ASN A 23 -41.25 -5.03 63.40
CA ASN A 23 -41.61 -5.71 62.15
C ASN A 23 -40.97 -5.03 60.93
N VAL A 24 -40.93 -3.70 60.93
CA VAL A 24 -40.27 -2.90 59.87
C VAL A 24 -38.77 -3.18 59.83
N ALA A 25 -38.12 -3.27 61.00
CA ALA A 25 -36.68 -3.57 61.07
C ALA A 25 -36.34 -4.95 60.48
N THR A 26 -37.14 -5.99 60.74
CA THR A 26 -36.94 -7.32 60.15
C THR A 26 -37.20 -7.36 58.65
N ILE A 27 -38.23 -6.67 58.17
CA ILE A 27 -38.52 -6.58 56.72
C ILE A 27 -37.40 -5.84 56.00
N VAL A 28 -36.92 -4.72 56.55
CA VAL A 28 -35.77 -3.99 56.00
C VAL A 28 -34.51 -4.84 56.03
N ALA A 29 -34.22 -5.56 57.13
CA ALA A 29 -33.03 -6.42 57.22
C ALA A 29 -33.02 -7.55 56.17
N LEU A 30 -34.18 -8.11 55.83
CA LEU A 30 -34.29 -9.19 54.83
C LEU A 30 -34.33 -8.66 53.38
N THR A 31 -34.89 -7.48 53.15
CA THR A 31 -35.00 -6.89 51.80
C THR A 31 -33.79 -6.08 51.38
N LEU A 32 -33.05 -5.50 52.33
CA LEU A 32 -31.88 -4.67 52.05
C LEU A 32 -30.79 -5.39 51.23
N PRO A 33 -30.42 -6.66 51.50
CA PRO A 33 -29.46 -7.37 50.66
C PRO A 33 -29.93 -7.54 49.22
N VAL A 34 -31.23 -7.72 48.99
CA VAL A 34 -31.81 -7.86 47.65
C VAL A 34 -31.72 -6.53 46.88
N VAL A 35 -32.07 -5.42 47.54
CA VAL A 35 -31.99 -4.08 46.94
C VAL A 35 -30.53 -3.69 46.65
N VAL A 36 -29.63 -3.91 47.61
CA VAL A 36 -28.19 -3.62 47.44
C VAL A 36 -27.55 -4.52 46.38
N GLY A 37 -27.90 -5.82 46.37
CA GLY A 37 -27.42 -6.76 45.36
C GLY A 37 -27.91 -6.38 43.96
N GLY A 38 -29.17 -5.99 43.81
CA GLY A 38 -29.73 -5.51 42.55
C GLY A 38 -29.07 -4.22 42.06
N ALA A 39 -28.84 -3.25 42.94
CA ALA A 39 -28.14 -2.02 42.61
C ALA A 39 -26.68 -2.28 42.20
N GLY A 40 -25.98 -3.16 42.93
CA GLY A 40 -24.60 -3.57 42.62
C GLY A 40 -24.48 -4.24 41.26
N LEU A 41 -25.40 -5.16 40.94
CA LEU A 41 -25.46 -5.80 39.62
C LEU A 41 -25.74 -4.78 38.51
N GLY A 42 -26.62 -3.81 38.74
CA GLY A 42 -26.92 -2.75 37.78
C GLY A 42 -25.71 -1.87 37.46
N VAL A 43 -24.96 -1.46 38.50
CA VAL A 43 -23.71 -0.67 38.31
C VAL A 43 -22.65 -1.48 37.59
N GLU A 44 -22.48 -2.75 37.96
CA GLU A 44 -21.43 -3.59 37.40
C GLU A 44 -21.71 -3.98 35.94
N THR A 45 -22.94 -4.34 35.60
CA THR A 45 -23.35 -4.58 34.20
C THR A 45 -23.18 -3.33 33.34
N SER A 46 -23.46 -2.14 33.90
CA SER A 46 -23.19 -0.87 33.21
C SER A 46 -21.70 -0.65 32.98
N TYR A 47 -20.84 -1.03 33.94
CA TYR A 47 -19.38 -0.97 33.78
C TYR A 47 -18.86 -1.94 32.72
N TRP A 48 -19.37 -3.18 32.66
CA TRP A 48 -19.02 -4.14 31.61
C TRP A 48 -19.45 -3.63 30.23
N TYR A 49 -20.66 -3.10 30.11
CA TYR A 49 -21.15 -2.51 28.86
C TYR A 49 -20.32 -1.29 28.42
N TYR A 50 -19.95 -0.41 29.35
CA TYR A 50 -19.04 0.69 29.06
C TYR A 50 -17.67 0.17 28.59
N SER A 51 -17.16 -0.87 29.22
CA SER A 51 -15.88 -1.50 28.87
C SER A 51 -15.92 -2.15 27.48
N SER A 52 -17.03 -2.80 27.11
CA SER A 52 -17.19 -3.40 25.78
C SER A 52 -17.26 -2.34 24.67
N LEU A 53 -17.96 -1.23 24.91
CA LEU A 53 -17.97 -0.09 23.97
C LEU A 53 -16.57 0.52 23.80
N LYS A 54 -15.81 0.68 24.90
CA LYS A 54 -14.43 1.17 24.84
C LYS A 54 -13.53 0.20 24.09
N LEU A 55 -13.69 -1.10 24.30
CA LEU A 55 -12.93 -2.16 23.64
C LEU A 55 -13.22 -2.17 22.12
N GLN A 56 -14.49 -2.03 21.72
CA GLN A 56 -14.87 -1.95 20.30
C GLN A 56 -14.30 -0.70 19.64
N ALA A 57 -14.44 0.48 20.24
CA ALA A 57 -13.90 1.72 19.68
C ALA A 57 -12.37 1.65 19.48
N ALA A 58 -11.66 1.01 20.41
CA ALA A 58 -10.23 0.77 20.28
C ALA A 58 -9.88 -0.26 19.20
N ALA A 59 -10.70 -1.32 19.05
CA ALA A 59 -10.54 -2.30 17.99
C ALA A 59 -10.73 -1.66 16.61
N ASP A 60 -11.76 -0.83 16.42
CA ASP A 60 -12.04 -0.11 15.18
C ASP A 60 -10.88 0.81 14.80
N ALA A 61 -10.39 1.60 15.77
CA ALA A 61 -9.26 2.50 15.58
C ALA A 61 -7.95 1.74 15.26
N ALA A 62 -7.75 0.58 15.87
CA ALA A 62 -6.57 -0.27 15.64
C ALA A 62 -6.62 -0.95 14.27
N ALA A 63 -7.79 -1.47 13.86
CA ALA A 63 -7.99 -2.04 12.54
C ALA A 63 -7.78 -0.99 11.45
N TYR A 64 -8.33 0.22 11.63
CA TYR A 64 -8.12 1.33 10.71
C TYR A 64 -6.64 1.72 10.60
N ALA A 65 -5.94 1.89 11.74
CA ALA A 65 -4.51 2.21 11.76
C ALA A 65 -3.66 1.13 11.06
N GLY A 66 -3.92 -0.15 11.33
CA GLY A 66 -3.24 -1.25 10.66
C GLY A 66 -3.54 -1.30 9.15
N ALA A 67 -4.77 -0.97 8.74
CA ALA A 67 -5.13 -0.90 7.33
C ALA A 67 -4.42 0.25 6.59
N LEU A 68 -4.16 1.38 7.25
CA LEU A 68 -3.33 2.46 6.67
C LEU A 68 -1.89 1.99 6.40
N GLU A 69 -1.27 1.27 7.34
CA GLU A 69 0.05 0.66 7.12
C GLU A 69 0.03 -0.37 5.99
N LYS A 70 -1.05 -1.15 5.91
CA LYS A 70 -1.24 -2.12 4.82
C LYS A 70 -1.35 -1.43 3.46
N VAL A 71 -2.05 -0.30 3.40
CA VAL A 71 -2.18 0.55 2.21
C VAL A 71 -0.82 1.12 1.80
N ALA A 72 -0.03 1.59 2.77
CA ALA A 72 1.34 2.08 2.54
C ALA A 72 2.33 0.98 2.10
N GLY A 73 1.94 -0.30 2.15
CA GLY A 73 2.79 -1.42 1.75
C GLY A 73 3.75 -1.92 2.85
N SER A 74 3.51 -1.52 4.11
CA SER A 74 4.31 -1.95 5.26
C SER A 74 4.24 -3.47 5.48
N ASP A 75 5.28 -4.01 6.13
CA ASP A 75 5.32 -5.43 6.49
C ASP A 75 4.37 -5.76 7.66
N THR A 76 4.11 -7.05 7.86
CA THR A 76 3.16 -7.51 8.91
C THR A 76 3.56 -7.09 10.34
N PRO A 77 4.85 -7.09 10.72
CA PRO A 77 5.30 -6.53 11.99
C PRO A 77 4.95 -5.05 12.16
N THR A 78 5.19 -4.21 11.15
CA THR A 78 4.88 -2.76 11.20
C THR A 78 3.37 -2.53 11.30
N ILE A 79 2.56 -3.27 10.55
CA ILE A 79 1.09 -3.23 10.65
C ILE A 79 0.62 -3.58 12.07
N THR A 80 1.19 -4.64 12.65
CA THR A 80 0.85 -5.09 14.01
C THR A 80 1.27 -4.05 15.06
N ALA A 81 2.43 -3.41 14.87
CA ALA A 81 2.92 -2.36 15.75
C ALA A 81 2.00 -1.11 15.72
N ALA A 82 1.57 -0.67 14.53
CA ALA A 82 0.65 0.46 14.40
C ALA A 82 -0.72 0.19 15.04
N ALA A 83 -1.28 -1.00 14.81
CA ALA A 83 -2.52 -1.42 15.47
C ALA A 83 -2.36 -1.46 16.99
N THR A 84 -1.27 -2.04 17.51
CA THR A 84 -1.00 -2.12 18.95
C THR A 84 -0.78 -0.74 19.58
N GLN A 85 -0.10 0.17 18.87
CA GLN A 85 0.09 1.54 19.30
C GLN A 85 -1.24 2.30 19.40
N SER A 86 -2.15 2.08 18.44
CA SER A 86 -3.51 2.63 18.47
C SER A 86 -4.30 2.12 19.69
N VAL A 87 -4.17 0.84 20.05
CA VAL A 87 -4.77 0.29 21.27
C VAL A 87 -4.20 0.95 22.53
N ALA A 88 -2.88 1.13 22.58
CA ALA A 88 -2.21 1.78 23.71
C ALA A 88 -2.65 3.25 23.87
N SER A 89 -2.78 4.01 22.78
CA SER A 89 -3.27 5.40 22.83
C SER A 89 -4.73 5.51 23.27
N ASN A 90 -5.52 4.45 23.08
CA ASN A 90 -6.89 4.34 23.61
C ASN A 90 -6.94 3.88 25.09
N GLY A 91 -5.79 3.77 25.75
CA GLY A 91 -5.68 3.44 27.17
C GLY A 91 -6.03 1.98 27.48
N LEU A 92 -5.74 1.06 26.56
CA LEU A 92 -5.96 -0.39 26.71
C LEU A 92 -4.65 -1.19 26.58
N SER A 93 -3.55 -0.68 27.15
CA SER A 93 -2.22 -1.32 27.08
C SER A 93 -2.13 -2.70 27.72
N ALA A 94 -3.07 -3.06 28.60
CA ALA A 94 -3.15 -4.38 29.22
C ALA A 94 -4.01 -5.39 28.43
N ALA A 95 -4.69 -4.96 27.36
CA ALA A 95 -5.47 -5.85 26.52
C ALA A 95 -4.54 -6.71 25.64
N THR A 96 -4.92 -7.97 25.42
CA THR A 96 -4.24 -8.81 24.45
C THR A 96 -4.70 -8.40 23.04
N VAL A 97 -3.75 -8.04 22.18
CA VAL A 97 -4.00 -7.62 20.80
C VAL A 97 -3.63 -8.76 19.85
N VAL A 98 -4.55 -9.15 18.98
CA VAL A 98 -4.29 -10.08 17.88
C VAL A 98 -4.63 -9.37 16.57
N VAL A 99 -3.68 -9.37 15.63
CA VAL A 99 -3.82 -8.70 14.33
C VAL A 99 -3.66 -9.73 13.21
N ASN A 100 -4.60 -9.78 12.28
CA ASN A 100 -4.56 -10.68 11.12
C ASN A 100 -4.68 -9.89 9.81
N THR A 101 -3.79 -10.18 8.85
CA THR A 101 -3.87 -9.65 7.48
C THR A 101 -3.57 -10.78 6.48
N PRO A 102 -4.55 -11.33 5.76
CA PRO A 102 -5.99 -11.00 5.77
C PRO A 102 -6.72 -11.48 7.05
N PRO A 103 -8.01 -11.11 7.24
CA PRO A 103 -8.82 -11.60 8.36
C PRO A 103 -8.87 -13.13 8.43
N ALA A 104 -8.81 -13.68 9.65
CA ALA A 104 -8.77 -15.13 9.88
C ALA A 104 -10.16 -15.79 9.88
N SER A 105 -11.23 -15.00 10.07
CA SER A 105 -12.62 -15.46 10.12
C SER A 105 -13.59 -14.37 9.68
N GLY A 106 -14.87 -14.72 9.50
CA GLY A 106 -15.93 -13.79 9.09
C GLY A 106 -16.09 -13.64 7.57
N PRO A 107 -16.96 -12.73 7.11
CA PRO A 107 -17.27 -12.57 5.69
C PRO A 107 -16.14 -11.93 4.87
N ASN A 108 -15.15 -11.32 5.54
CA ASN A 108 -13.98 -10.70 4.89
C ASN A 108 -12.71 -11.58 4.87
N THR A 109 -12.82 -12.88 5.09
CA THR A 109 -11.68 -13.81 4.94
C THR A 109 -11.11 -13.78 3.54
N GLY A 110 -9.80 -13.59 3.42
CA GLY A 110 -9.10 -13.53 2.12
C GLY A 110 -9.19 -12.18 1.39
N ASN A 111 -10.02 -11.24 1.86
CA ASN A 111 -10.05 -9.89 1.32
C ASN A 111 -8.81 -9.09 1.78
N LYS A 112 -8.48 -8.05 1.01
CA LYS A 112 -7.45 -7.07 1.39
C LYS A 112 -7.96 -6.22 2.56
N ALA A 113 -7.80 -6.74 3.77
CA ALA A 113 -8.31 -6.15 5.00
C ALA A 113 -7.37 -6.43 6.18
N VAL A 114 -7.55 -5.67 7.26
CA VAL A 114 -6.87 -5.87 8.54
C VAL A 114 -7.92 -6.14 9.62
N GLU A 115 -7.78 -7.28 10.29
CA GLU A 115 -8.62 -7.68 11.43
C GLU A 115 -7.84 -7.46 12.72
N VAL A 116 -8.49 -6.82 13.70
CA VAL A 116 -7.96 -6.67 15.06
C VAL A 116 -8.95 -7.25 16.04
N ILE A 117 -8.44 -8.14 16.91
CA ILE A 117 -9.18 -8.76 17.99
C ILE A 117 -8.54 -8.33 19.30
N LEU A 118 -9.32 -7.67 20.14
CA LEU A 118 -8.91 -7.26 21.49
C LEU A 118 -9.57 -8.16 22.52
N LYS A 119 -8.78 -8.64 23.49
CA LYS A 119 -9.28 -9.43 24.62
C LYS A 119 -8.86 -8.80 25.93
N GLN A 120 -9.79 -8.69 26.86
CA GLN A 120 -9.54 -8.21 28.21
C GLN A 120 -10.34 -9.03 29.22
N ASN A 121 -9.77 -9.30 30.38
CA ASN A 121 -10.50 -9.88 31.50
C ASN A 121 -10.85 -8.76 32.49
N LEU A 122 -12.13 -8.60 32.80
CA LEU A 122 -12.61 -7.62 33.76
C LEU A 122 -12.80 -8.27 35.14
N ASP A 123 -12.36 -7.57 36.17
CA ASP A 123 -12.60 -7.98 37.54
C ASP A 123 -14.07 -7.81 37.92
N ARG A 124 -14.54 -8.70 38.80
CA ARG A 124 -15.86 -8.59 39.41
C ARG A 124 -15.79 -7.73 40.67
N MET A 125 -16.69 -6.77 40.78
CA MET A 125 -16.91 -5.95 41.96
C MET A 125 -18.02 -6.57 42.81
N PHE A 126 -19.28 -6.18 42.58
CA PHE A 126 -20.41 -6.58 43.42
C PHE A 126 -20.83 -8.04 43.22
N THR A 127 -20.70 -8.59 42.00
CA THR A 127 -21.02 -9.99 41.70
C THR A 127 -19.96 -10.99 42.15
N SER A 128 -18.84 -10.52 42.72
CA SER A 128 -17.79 -11.39 43.28
C SER A 128 -18.31 -12.33 44.38
N ILE A 129 -19.43 -11.97 45.05
CA ILE A 129 -20.11 -12.80 46.04
C ILE A 129 -20.76 -14.06 45.43
N PHE A 130 -21.08 -14.04 44.14
CA PHE A 130 -21.73 -15.16 43.43
C PHE A 130 -20.73 -15.96 42.59
N ALA A 131 -19.72 -15.32 42.02
CA ALA A 131 -18.69 -15.97 41.21
C ALA A 131 -17.37 -15.22 41.30
N THR A 132 -16.25 -15.95 41.35
CA THR A 132 -14.90 -15.37 41.51
C THR A 132 -14.11 -15.28 40.21
N ASN A 133 -14.56 -15.92 39.13
CA ASN A 133 -13.88 -15.87 37.84
C ASN A 133 -14.06 -14.49 37.18
N GLN A 134 -13.00 -13.95 36.61
CA GLN A 134 -13.06 -12.72 35.81
C GLN A 134 -14.04 -12.86 34.64
N VAL A 135 -14.57 -11.73 34.15
CA VAL A 135 -15.45 -11.69 32.98
C VAL A 135 -14.58 -11.48 31.73
N PRO A 136 -14.47 -12.47 30.83
CA PRO A 136 -13.75 -12.29 29.58
C PRO A 136 -14.59 -11.43 28.63
N GLU A 137 -14.02 -10.31 28.19
CA GLU A 137 -14.58 -9.43 27.17
C GLU A 137 -13.71 -9.47 25.91
N GLN A 138 -14.37 -9.41 24.76
CA GLN A 138 -13.72 -9.44 23.46
C GLN A 138 -14.40 -8.44 22.53
N ALA A 139 -13.59 -7.68 21.79
CA ALA A 139 -14.03 -6.91 20.65
C ALA A 139 -13.27 -7.35 19.41
N ARG A 140 -13.92 -7.20 18.26
CA ARG A 140 -13.33 -7.53 16.96
C ARG A 140 -13.74 -6.44 15.97
N ALA A 141 -12.78 -5.99 15.19
CA ALA A 141 -13.00 -5.04 14.11
C ALA A 141 -12.23 -5.46 12.85
N VAL A 142 -12.77 -5.12 11.67
CA VAL A 142 -12.15 -5.34 10.36
C VAL A 142 -12.20 -4.05 9.56
N ALA A 143 -11.03 -3.60 9.13
CA ALA A 143 -10.90 -2.51 8.18
C ALA A 143 -10.62 -3.06 6.78
N LEU A 144 -11.58 -2.87 5.86
CA LEU A 144 -11.51 -3.28 4.47
C LEU A 144 -10.83 -2.18 3.63
N ILE A 145 -9.93 -2.60 2.73
CA ILE A 145 -9.25 -1.73 1.78
C ILE A 145 -9.85 -1.98 0.40
N THR A 146 -10.32 -0.93 -0.25
CA THR A 146 -10.83 -1.00 -1.62
C THR A 146 -10.02 -0.09 -2.55
N ASP A 147 -9.73 -0.60 -3.75
CA ASP A 147 -9.02 0.16 -4.79
C ASP A 147 -10.09 0.65 -5.79
N ALA A 148 -10.36 1.97 -5.82
CA ALA A 148 -11.43 2.53 -6.65
C ALA A 148 -10.99 2.80 -8.10
N SER A 149 -9.69 2.81 -8.37
CA SER A 149 -9.14 2.97 -9.72
C SER A 149 -7.82 2.22 -9.89
N LYS A 150 -7.25 2.30 -11.10
CA LYS A 150 -5.96 1.70 -11.44
C LYS A 150 -5.04 2.78 -12.00
N ALA A 151 -3.79 2.78 -11.58
CA ALA A 151 -2.77 3.65 -12.16
C ALA A 151 -2.01 2.96 -13.31
N CYS A 152 -1.53 3.76 -14.24
CA CYS A 152 -0.55 3.34 -15.25
C CYS A 152 0.81 4.00 -15.02
N VAL A 153 0.79 5.10 -14.28
CA VAL A 153 1.95 5.88 -13.90
C VAL A 153 1.88 6.02 -12.39
N LEU A 154 2.91 5.54 -11.68
CA LEU A 154 3.05 5.69 -10.24
C LEU A 154 4.45 6.22 -9.92
N ALA A 155 4.52 7.43 -9.38
CA ALA A 155 5.73 7.97 -8.77
C ALA A 155 5.74 7.64 -7.27
N LEU A 156 6.73 6.86 -6.83
CA LEU A 156 6.82 6.28 -5.50
C LEU A 156 7.45 7.22 -4.45
N ASN A 157 8.17 8.25 -4.88
CA ASN A 157 8.93 9.08 -3.94
C ASN A 157 7.99 9.94 -3.05
N PRO A 158 8.03 9.79 -1.71
CA PRO A 158 7.08 10.44 -0.82
C PRO A 158 7.37 11.93 -0.58
N SER A 159 8.53 12.44 -1.01
CA SER A 159 8.98 13.79 -0.65
C SER A 159 9.51 14.60 -1.83
N ALA A 160 9.64 14.02 -3.01
CA ALA A 160 10.15 14.70 -4.19
C ALA A 160 9.17 15.77 -4.69
N TYR A 161 9.69 16.97 -4.93
CA TYR A 161 8.99 17.96 -5.75
C TYR A 161 8.81 17.39 -7.15
N GLN A 162 7.64 17.61 -7.76
CA GLN A 162 7.41 17.24 -9.15
C GLN A 162 7.65 15.75 -9.42
N ALA A 163 7.28 14.91 -8.46
CA ALA A 163 7.53 13.46 -8.52
C ALA A 163 6.96 12.83 -9.80
N ALA A 164 5.83 13.33 -10.32
CA ALA A 164 5.39 13.11 -11.69
C ALA A 164 5.33 14.45 -12.45
N LEU A 165 6.30 14.69 -13.32
CA LEU A 165 6.44 15.91 -14.10
C LEU A 165 6.10 15.69 -15.57
N PHE A 166 5.13 16.43 -16.09
CA PHE A 166 4.81 16.55 -17.51
C PHE A 166 5.25 17.94 -17.99
N SER A 167 6.23 18.00 -18.89
CA SER A 167 6.91 19.26 -19.23
C SER A 167 7.29 19.39 -20.70
N GLY A 168 7.54 20.62 -21.15
CA GLY A 168 7.90 20.90 -22.54
C GLY A 168 6.67 20.99 -23.42
N ASN A 169 6.70 20.38 -24.61
CA ASN A 169 5.56 20.31 -25.54
C ASN A 169 5.07 18.85 -25.66
N THR A 170 4.87 18.19 -24.53
CA THR A 170 4.43 16.80 -24.52
C THR A 170 2.94 16.68 -24.84
N SER A 171 2.55 15.58 -25.47
CA SER A 171 1.15 15.18 -25.54
C SER A 171 1.05 13.76 -25.02
N VAL A 172 0.54 13.61 -23.80
CA VAL A 172 0.39 12.32 -23.11
C VAL A 172 -1.08 11.98 -23.01
N LYS A 173 -1.46 10.85 -23.61
CA LYS A 173 -2.81 10.30 -23.52
C LYS A 173 -2.74 8.92 -22.90
N LEU A 174 -3.38 8.79 -21.74
CA LEU A 174 -3.56 7.59 -20.93
C LEU A 174 -5.05 7.26 -20.94
N ILE A 175 -5.42 6.06 -21.39
CA ILE A 175 -6.82 5.65 -21.56
C ILE A 175 -7.10 4.49 -20.61
N GLY A 176 -8.08 4.62 -19.71
CA GLY A 176 -8.45 3.53 -18.79
C GLY A 176 -7.54 3.41 -17.56
N CYS A 177 -6.77 4.45 -17.25
CA CYS A 177 -5.88 4.49 -16.09
C CYS A 177 -5.59 5.92 -15.61
N SER A 178 -5.18 6.01 -14.35
CA SER A 178 -4.83 7.27 -13.68
C SER A 178 -3.31 7.48 -13.60
N VAL A 179 -2.91 8.74 -13.39
CA VAL A 179 -1.57 9.10 -12.92
C VAL A 179 -1.63 9.21 -11.41
N MET A 180 -0.73 8.52 -10.72
CA MET A 180 -0.61 8.56 -9.27
C MET A 180 0.79 9.00 -8.81
N SER A 181 0.84 9.76 -7.72
CA SER A 181 2.08 10.21 -7.09
C SER A 181 1.96 10.12 -5.57
N ASP A 182 2.91 9.44 -4.93
CA ASP A 182 2.99 9.27 -3.48
C ASP A 182 3.64 10.47 -2.78
N SER A 183 4.11 11.46 -3.53
CA SER A 183 4.74 12.65 -2.97
C SER A 183 3.76 13.52 -2.20
N LEU A 184 4.18 13.96 -1.01
CA LEU A 184 3.46 14.91 -0.15
C LEU A 184 3.56 16.37 -0.61
N GLN A 185 4.37 16.66 -1.63
CA GLN A 185 4.59 18.04 -2.08
C GLN A 185 3.35 18.62 -2.76
N ALA A 186 3.19 19.95 -2.68
CA ALA A 186 2.08 20.66 -3.31
C ALA A 186 2.07 20.54 -4.84
N ASP A 187 3.21 20.22 -5.46
CA ASP A 187 3.38 19.96 -6.89
C ASP A 187 3.78 18.50 -7.19
N ALA A 188 3.31 17.54 -6.37
CA ALA A 188 3.57 16.11 -6.51
C ALA A 188 3.25 15.57 -7.92
N ILE A 189 2.17 16.05 -8.53
CA ILE A 189 1.94 15.95 -9.98
C ILE A 189 2.01 17.36 -10.54
N LYS A 190 2.91 17.58 -11.50
CA LYS A 190 3.07 18.87 -12.15
C LYS A 190 2.93 18.78 -13.66
N LEU A 191 2.13 19.67 -14.23
CA LEU A 191 2.04 19.89 -15.66
C LEU A 191 2.48 21.32 -15.98
N GLN A 192 3.48 21.47 -16.86
CA GLN A 192 4.06 22.77 -17.23
C GLN A 192 4.46 22.86 -18.70
N GLY A 193 4.76 24.09 -19.16
CA GLY A 193 5.09 24.36 -20.57
C GLY A 193 3.84 24.35 -21.44
N SER A 194 3.92 23.70 -22.59
CA SER A 194 2.80 23.46 -23.52
C SER A 194 2.32 22.01 -23.48
N ALA A 195 2.62 21.28 -22.40
CA ALA A 195 2.22 19.90 -22.21
C ALA A 195 0.69 19.74 -22.21
N ALA A 196 0.20 18.70 -22.87
CA ALA A 196 -1.18 18.23 -22.85
C ALA A 196 -1.24 16.85 -22.19
N LEU A 197 -2.21 16.66 -21.29
CA LEU A 197 -2.40 15.40 -20.56
C LEU A 197 -3.87 14.98 -20.59
N GLN A 198 -4.10 13.73 -20.99
CA GLN A 198 -5.35 13.02 -20.88
C GLN A 198 -5.15 11.76 -20.04
N ALA A 199 -5.98 11.55 -19.02
CA ALA A 199 -5.95 10.39 -18.12
C ALA A 199 -7.35 10.15 -17.53
N ASP A 200 -7.60 9.01 -16.87
CA ASP A 200 -8.87 8.82 -16.15
C ASP A 200 -8.95 9.77 -14.94
N CYS A 201 -7.86 9.83 -14.16
CA CYS A 201 -7.72 10.80 -13.09
C CYS A 201 -6.26 11.12 -12.78
N LEU A 202 -6.05 12.23 -12.04
CA LEU A 202 -4.78 12.58 -11.42
C LEU A 202 -4.96 12.43 -9.90
N ILE A 203 -4.13 11.60 -9.28
CA ILE A 203 -4.24 11.21 -7.88
C ILE A 203 -2.91 11.52 -7.19
N ALA A 204 -2.90 12.40 -6.21
CA ALA A 204 -1.71 12.76 -5.46
C ALA A 204 -1.96 12.64 -3.96
N VAL A 205 -0.97 12.14 -3.23
CA VAL A 205 -0.95 12.24 -1.76
C VAL A 205 -0.82 13.71 -1.35
N GLY A 206 0.07 14.45 -2.01
CA GLY A 206 0.21 15.90 -1.87
C GLY A 206 -0.78 16.68 -2.74
N GLY A 207 -0.25 17.51 -3.64
CA GLY A 207 -1.02 18.39 -4.52
C GLY A 207 -0.78 18.15 -6.01
N VAL A 208 -1.62 18.81 -6.82
CA VAL A 208 -1.54 18.78 -8.29
C VAL A 208 -1.42 20.22 -8.80
N SER A 209 -0.37 20.52 -9.57
CA SER A 209 -0.10 21.85 -10.13
C SER A 209 -0.18 21.81 -11.65
N LEU A 210 -1.21 22.44 -12.22
CA LEU A 210 -1.50 22.40 -13.66
C LEU A 210 -1.33 23.79 -14.28
N SER A 211 -0.35 23.94 -15.18
CA SER A 211 -0.16 25.19 -15.93
C SER A 211 -1.10 25.31 -17.14
N ASN A 212 -1.65 24.20 -17.60
CA ASN A 212 -2.62 24.12 -18.71
C ASN A 212 -3.78 23.20 -18.32
N PRO A 213 -4.95 23.30 -19.00
CA PRO A 213 -6.05 22.37 -18.82
C PRO A 213 -5.66 20.92 -19.13
N VAL A 214 -6.27 19.97 -18.41
CA VAL A 214 -6.15 18.53 -18.64
C VAL A 214 -7.50 17.93 -19.03
N THR A 215 -7.47 16.81 -19.73
CA THR A 215 -8.69 16.04 -20.04
C THR A 215 -8.77 14.85 -19.09
N THR A 216 -9.71 14.87 -18.14
CA THR A 216 -9.92 13.76 -17.20
C THR A 216 -11.33 13.20 -17.25
N VAL A 217 -11.47 11.92 -16.90
CA VAL A 217 -12.78 11.29 -16.68
C VAL A 217 -13.32 11.67 -15.31
N CYS A 218 -12.46 11.73 -14.29
CA CYS A 218 -12.84 12.21 -12.97
C CYS A 218 -13.12 13.73 -13.00
N LYS A 219 -14.04 14.16 -12.13
CA LYS A 219 -14.52 15.56 -12.06
C LYS A 219 -13.40 16.55 -11.70
N ALA A 220 -12.47 16.13 -10.84
CA ALA A 220 -11.33 16.92 -10.40
C ALA A 220 -10.20 15.99 -9.94
N PRO A 221 -8.93 16.44 -9.95
CA PRO A 221 -7.83 15.70 -9.34
C PRO A 221 -8.12 15.33 -7.87
N ILE A 222 -7.76 14.13 -7.48
CA ILE A 222 -7.85 13.67 -6.09
C ILE A 222 -6.52 14.04 -5.42
N THR A 223 -6.59 14.87 -4.39
CA THR A 223 -5.44 15.27 -3.56
C THR A 223 -5.64 14.76 -2.15
N GLN A 224 -4.58 14.70 -1.33
CA GLN A 224 -4.65 14.10 0.01
C GLN A 224 -5.14 12.64 -0.04
N ALA A 225 -4.82 11.95 -1.14
CA ALA A 225 -5.11 10.53 -1.29
C ALA A 225 -4.22 9.71 -0.34
N LEU A 226 -4.64 8.48 -0.04
CA LEU A 226 -3.73 7.52 0.59
C LEU A 226 -2.60 7.14 -0.40
N PRO A 227 -1.37 6.92 0.08
CA PRO A 227 -0.27 6.47 -0.76
C PRO A 227 -0.55 5.07 -1.32
N ALA A 228 -0.04 4.78 -2.51
CA ALA A 228 -0.09 3.45 -3.08
C ALA A 228 1.13 2.62 -2.68
N SER A 229 0.90 1.39 -2.22
CA SER A 229 1.97 0.41 -2.08
C SER A 229 2.65 0.12 -3.43
N ASP A 230 3.98 -0.03 -3.44
CA ASP A 230 4.72 -0.46 -4.63
C ASP A 230 4.27 -1.87 -5.10
N PRO A 231 3.64 -2.01 -6.28
CA PRO A 231 3.09 -3.26 -6.78
C PRO A 231 4.16 -4.32 -7.13
N PHE A 232 5.43 -3.91 -7.22
CA PHE A 232 6.56 -4.76 -7.56
C PHE A 232 7.56 -4.92 -6.41
N ALA A 233 7.27 -4.41 -5.21
CA ALA A 233 8.16 -4.52 -4.04
C ALA A 233 8.56 -5.97 -3.71
N SER A 234 7.66 -6.93 -3.93
CA SER A 234 7.91 -8.36 -3.67
C SER A 234 8.64 -9.09 -4.80
N LEU A 235 8.93 -8.43 -5.92
CA LEU A 235 9.61 -9.03 -7.06
C LEU A 235 11.08 -9.32 -6.70
N PRO A 236 11.57 -10.57 -6.76
CA PRO A 236 12.95 -10.87 -6.41
C PRO A 236 13.90 -10.40 -7.51
N ALA A 237 15.03 -9.80 -7.13
CA ALA A 237 16.11 -9.47 -8.06
C ALA A 237 16.63 -10.74 -8.78
N PRO A 238 16.73 -10.75 -10.12
CA PRO A 238 17.33 -11.86 -10.84
C PRO A 238 18.78 -12.14 -10.42
N ALA A 239 19.10 -13.41 -10.18
CA ALA A 239 20.46 -13.81 -9.86
C ALA A 239 21.38 -13.69 -11.08
N ALA A 240 22.57 -13.13 -10.87
CA ALA A 240 23.63 -13.14 -11.87
C ALA A 240 24.13 -14.58 -12.12
N SER A 241 24.48 -14.84 -13.37
CA SER A 241 24.94 -16.14 -13.89
C SER A 241 26.32 -15.99 -14.52
N ASN A 242 27.12 -17.05 -14.40
CA ASN A 242 28.45 -17.16 -14.99
C ASN A 242 28.48 -18.30 -16.02
N PRO A 243 29.27 -18.18 -17.10
CA PRO A 243 30.10 -17.03 -17.46
C PRO A 243 29.29 -15.84 -18.00
N CYS A 244 29.85 -14.64 -17.87
CA CYS A 244 29.31 -13.42 -18.47
C CYS A 244 29.18 -13.55 -19.99
N LYS A 245 28.08 -13.03 -20.53
CA LYS A 245 27.85 -12.83 -21.96
C LYS A 245 28.32 -11.43 -22.37
N ASN A 246 28.61 -11.28 -23.66
CA ASN A 246 29.07 -10.02 -24.24
C ASN A 246 28.21 -9.64 -25.45
N VAL A 247 28.04 -8.35 -25.67
CA VAL A 247 27.48 -7.81 -26.92
C VAL A 247 28.61 -7.68 -27.93
N ASN A 248 28.40 -8.16 -29.16
CA ASN A 248 29.40 -8.01 -30.22
C ASN A 248 29.17 -6.69 -30.96
N GLY A 249 29.89 -5.64 -30.56
CA GLY A 249 29.71 -4.28 -31.09
C GLY A 249 30.08 -4.09 -32.57
N ASN A 250 30.73 -5.06 -33.21
CA ASN A 250 31.19 -4.97 -34.60
C ASN A 250 30.20 -5.58 -35.61
N LYS A 251 29.07 -6.13 -35.16
CA LYS A 251 28.08 -6.75 -36.03
C LYS A 251 26.99 -5.77 -36.45
N SER A 252 26.64 -5.78 -37.74
CA SER A 252 25.46 -5.10 -38.27
C SER A 252 24.15 -5.77 -37.86
N SER A 253 24.18 -7.08 -37.56
CA SER A 253 23.06 -7.85 -37.03
C SER A 253 23.53 -8.90 -36.03
N GLN A 254 22.85 -9.01 -34.88
CA GLN A 254 23.14 -10.03 -33.87
C GLN A 254 21.92 -10.48 -33.08
N THR A 255 21.91 -11.74 -32.66
CA THR A 255 20.93 -12.29 -31.73
C THR A 255 21.62 -12.53 -30.38
N LEU A 256 21.05 -11.98 -29.32
CA LEU A 256 21.56 -12.07 -27.96
C LEU A 256 20.72 -13.07 -27.15
N GLN A 257 21.38 -13.87 -26.34
CA GLN A 257 20.77 -14.89 -25.49
C GLN A 257 20.57 -14.35 -24.06
N PRO A 258 19.52 -14.76 -23.34
CA PRO A 258 19.33 -14.36 -21.94
C PRO A 258 20.50 -14.81 -21.06
N GLY A 259 20.82 -14.03 -20.03
CA GLY A 259 21.96 -14.24 -19.15
C GLY A 259 22.55 -12.93 -18.63
N THR A 260 23.76 -13.01 -18.10
CA THR A 260 24.41 -11.86 -17.44
C THR A 260 25.38 -11.15 -18.36
N TYR A 261 25.24 -9.83 -18.46
CA TYR A 261 26.08 -8.93 -19.24
C TYR A 261 26.88 -8.03 -18.29
N CYS A 262 28.07 -8.51 -17.92
CA CYS A 262 28.89 -7.91 -16.86
C CYS A 262 29.53 -6.57 -17.25
N SER A 263 29.67 -6.31 -18.54
CA SER A 263 30.20 -5.03 -19.07
C SER A 263 29.09 -4.10 -19.58
N GLY A 264 27.84 -4.37 -19.21
CA GLY A 264 26.67 -3.70 -19.78
C GLY A 264 26.34 -4.19 -21.20
N MET A 265 25.44 -3.48 -21.86
CA MET A 265 24.98 -3.78 -23.21
C MET A 265 24.99 -2.51 -24.05
N ASP A 266 25.91 -2.40 -25.02
CA ASP A 266 25.90 -1.32 -26.03
C ASP A 266 25.37 -1.86 -27.37
N LEU A 267 24.08 -1.64 -27.60
CA LEU A 267 23.34 -2.18 -28.74
C LEU A 267 23.43 -1.26 -29.95
N LYS A 268 23.96 -1.80 -31.05
CA LYS A 268 24.17 -1.15 -32.36
C LYS A 268 23.70 -2.08 -33.48
N GLY A 269 23.27 -1.51 -34.60
CA GLY A 269 22.73 -2.25 -35.74
C GLY A 269 21.41 -2.96 -35.38
N THR A 270 21.13 -4.08 -36.04
CA THR A 270 19.96 -4.91 -35.74
C THR A 270 20.26 -5.87 -34.61
N VAL A 271 19.51 -5.80 -33.50
CA VAL A 271 19.69 -6.68 -32.34
C VAL A 271 18.38 -7.40 -32.03
N THR A 272 18.40 -8.73 -31.96
CA THR A 272 17.26 -9.52 -31.50
C THR A 272 17.58 -10.15 -30.14
N LEU A 273 16.75 -9.88 -29.14
CA LEU A 273 16.80 -10.52 -27.83
C LEU A 273 15.90 -11.76 -27.85
N GLN A 274 16.47 -12.92 -27.52
CA GLN A 274 15.69 -14.13 -27.29
C GLN A 274 14.91 -14.05 -25.97
N PRO A 275 13.75 -14.72 -25.85
CA PRO A 275 12.96 -14.69 -24.63
C PRO A 275 13.77 -15.10 -23.40
N GLY A 276 13.61 -14.38 -22.29
CA GLY A 276 14.28 -14.66 -21.02
C GLY A 276 14.76 -13.43 -20.27
N VAL A 277 15.53 -13.67 -19.21
CA VAL A 277 16.00 -12.63 -18.29
C VAL A 277 17.42 -12.19 -18.65
N TYR A 278 17.62 -10.89 -18.77
CA TYR A 278 18.89 -10.23 -19.05
C TYR A 278 19.34 -9.47 -17.80
N VAL A 279 20.42 -9.93 -17.15
CA VAL A 279 21.00 -9.26 -15.98
C VAL A 279 22.13 -8.35 -16.45
N VAL A 280 21.94 -7.04 -16.34
CA VAL A 280 22.88 -6.05 -16.86
C VAL A 280 23.63 -5.40 -15.70
N GLN A 281 24.95 -5.62 -15.63
CA GLN A 281 25.84 -5.03 -14.61
C GLN A 281 26.68 -3.89 -15.20
N GLY A 282 26.01 -3.01 -15.94
CA GLY A 282 26.59 -1.85 -16.60
C GLY A 282 25.47 -1.08 -17.29
N SER A 283 25.80 -0.06 -18.08
CA SER A 283 24.76 0.66 -18.82
C SER A 283 24.09 -0.22 -19.88
N PHE A 284 22.77 -0.15 -19.99
CA PHE A 284 22.02 -0.63 -21.16
C PHE A 284 21.85 0.55 -22.12
N LYS A 285 22.64 0.56 -23.20
CA LYS A 285 22.69 1.63 -24.18
C LYS A 285 22.13 1.14 -25.51
N VAL A 286 21.21 1.91 -26.08
CA VAL A 286 20.74 1.71 -27.45
C VAL A 286 21.15 2.92 -28.27
N ASN A 287 22.16 2.73 -29.12
CA ASN A 287 22.79 3.80 -29.88
C ASN A 287 22.05 4.13 -31.19
N ALA A 288 22.40 5.27 -31.79
CA ALA A 288 21.71 5.81 -32.96
C ALA A 288 21.59 4.80 -34.11
N ASN A 289 20.37 4.72 -34.69
CA ASN A 289 19.97 3.81 -35.76
C ASN A 289 19.94 2.31 -35.41
N ALA A 290 20.08 1.94 -34.13
CA ALA A 290 19.87 0.56 -33.73
C ALA A 290 18.38 0.16 -33.87
N ALA A 291 18.15 -1.05 -34.36
CA ALA A 291 16.85 -1.69 -34.43
C ALA A 291 16.85 -2.87 -33.46
N VAL A 292 16.26 -2.70 -32.28
CA VAL A 292 16.26 -3.71 -31.21
C VAL A 292 14.88 -4.34 -31.13
N SER A 293 14.80 -5.66 -31.24
CA SER A 293 13.55 -6.41 -31.11
C SER A 293 13.66 -7.56 -30.10
N GLY A 294 12.56 -7.91 -29.45
CA GLY A 294 12.53 -9.01 -28.49
C GLY A 294 11.13 -9.22 -27.92
N SER A 295 10.75 -10.48 -27.70
CA SER A 295 9.47 -10.83 -27.09
C SER A 295 9.69 -11.75 -25.91
N GLY A 296 8.95 -11.52 -24.82
CA GLY A 296 9.10 -12.30 -23.60
C GLY A 296 10.42 -12.05 -22.87
N VAL A 297 10.88 -10.80 -22.82
CA VAL A 297 12.15 -10.42 -22.22
C VAL A 297 11.95 -9.59 -20.95
N THR A 298 12.82 -9.82 -19.97
CA THR A 298 12.95 -8.95 -18.79
C THR A 298 14.39 -8.47 -18.72
N ILE A 299 14.59 -7.15 -18.72
CA ILE A 299 15.90 -6.51 -18.63
C ILE A 299 16.05 -5.94 -17.22
N PHE A 300 16.90 -6.57 -16.43
CA PHE A 300 17.20 -6.17 -15.07
C PHE A 300 18.50 -5.36 -15.02
N MET A 301 18.43 -4.16 -14.46
CA MET A 301 19.55 -3.27 -14.23
C MET A 301 20.04 -3.47 -12.80
N SER A 302 21.18 -4.14 -12.63
CA SER A 302 21.74 -4.42 -11.30
C SER A 302 22.36 -3.18 -10.66
N GLY A 303 22.18 -2.99 -9.35
CA GLY A 303 22.65 -1.81 -8.62
C GLY A 303 22.08 -0.50 -9.18
N SER A 304 22.92 0.54 -9.29
CA SER A 304 22.52 1.86 -9.79
C SER A 304 22.75 2.03 -11.30
N ASN A 305 22.84 0.92 -12.05
CA ASN A 305 23.01 0.97 -13.49
C ASN A 305 21.77 1.51 -14.20
N THR A 306 21.98 2.13 -15.35
CA THR A 306 20.94 2.92 -16.04
C THR A 306 20.68 2.46 -17.46
N VAL A 307 19.48 2.77 -17.93
CA VAL A 307 19.06 2.64 -19.32
C VAL A 307 19.28 3.97 -20.03
N SER A 308 19.82 3.92 -21.25
CA SER A 308 19.94 5.09 -22.12
C SER A 308 19.62 4.68 -23.55
N MET A 309 18.46 5.09 -24.05
CA MET A 309 18.07 4.90 -25.44
C MET A 309 18.16 6.24 -26.17
N ASN A 310 18.66 6.24 -27.40
CA ASN A 310 18.74 7.43 -28.25
C ASN A 310 17.48 7.59 -29.12
N GLY A 311 17.05 8.83 -29.41
CA GLY A 311 15.83 9.13 -30.17
C GLY A 311 15.78 8.61 -31.61
N ASN A 312 16.92 8.26 -32.21
CA ASN A 312 16.98 7.65 -33.55
C ASN A 312 16.96 6.11 -33.54
N ALA A 313 16.91 5.47 -32.37
CA ALA A 313 16.77 4.03 -32.27
C ALA A 313 15.30 3.60 -32.38
N THR A 314 15.07 2.43 -32.98
CA THR A 314 13.74 1.79 -33.01
C THR A 314 13.78 0.57 -32.10
N VAL A 315 13.01 0.58 -31.03
CA VAL A 315 13.03 -0.46 -29.99
C VAL A 315 11.65 -1.09 -29.87
N THR A 316 11.53 -2.39 -30.11
CA THR A 316 10.29 -3.17 -30.02
C THR A 316 10.49 -4.32 -29.04
N LEU A 317 10.10 -4.12 -27.78
CA LEU A 317 10.30 -5.11 -26.71
C LEU A 317 8.99 -5.41 -25.99
N SER A 318 8.75 -6.67 -25.64
CA SER A 318 7.63 -7.07 -24.77
C SER A 318 8.07 -7.93 -23.60
N ALA A 319 7.47 -7.67 -22.43
CA ALA A 319 7.62 -8.47 -21.23
C ALA A 319 7.08 -9.91 -21.42
N PRO A 320 7.57 -10.88 -20.63
CA PRO A 320 6.95 -12.21 -20.58
C PRO A 320 5.51 -12.12 -20.04
N THR A 321 4.63 -13.04 -20.49
CA THR A 321 3.22 -13.13 -20.06
C THR A 321 2.99 -14.17 -18.95
N SER A 322 4.05 -14.83 -18.49
CA SER A 322 4.02 -15.81 -17.40
C SER A 322 5.37 -15.89 -16.68
N GLY A 323 5.42 -16.62 -15.57
CA GLY A 323 6.61 -16.76 -14.72
C GLY A 323 6.81 -15.61 -13.73
N THR A 324 7.91 -15.65 -12.98
CA THR A 324 8.21 -14.70 -11.88
C THR A 324 8.18 -13.23 -12.33
N TYR A 325 8.66 -12.96 -13.53
CA TYR A 325 8.78 -11.60 -14.09
C TYR A 325 7.66 -11.26 -15.08
N SER A 326 6.54 -12.00 -15.06
CA SER A 326 5.38 -11.74 -15.91
C SER A 326 4.96 -10.26 -15.85
N GLY A 327 4.85 -9.63 -17.00
CA GLY A 327 4.48 -8.22 -17.16
C GLY A 327 5.60 -7.22 -16.87
N VAL A 328 6.81 -7.64 -16.47
CA VAL A 328 7.92 -6.73 -16.17
C VAL A 328 8.95 -6.73 -17.30
N LEU A 329 9.05 -5.59 -18.00
CA LEU A 329 9.97 -5.43 -19.13
C LEU A 329 11.33 -4.88 -18.66
N PHE A 330 11.32 -3.79 -17.90
CA PHE A 330 12.51 -3.23 -17.28
C PHE A 330 12.37 -3.24 -15.78
N TYR A 331 13.43 -3.67 -15.09
CA TYR A 331 13.48 -3.75 -13.64
C TYR A 331 14.81 -3.18 -13.14
N GLY A 332 14.76 -2.04 -12.45
CA GLY A 332 15.89 -1.48 -11.72
C GLY A 332 16.01 -2.08 -10.32
N ASP A 333 17.24 -2.35 -9.90
CA ASP A 333 17.53 -2.90 -8.57
C ASP A 333 16.97 -2.02 -7.44
N GLN A 334 16.18 -2.64 -6.55
CA GLN A 334 15.60 -2.00 -5.37
C GLN A 334 16.67 -1.56 -4.35
N THR A 335 17.84 -2.20 -4.38
CA THR A 335 18.97 -1.87 -3.50
C THR A 335 19.89 -0.79 -4.06
N GLY A 336 19.61 -0.33 -5.28
CA GLY A 336 20.34 0.75 -5.94
C GLY A 336 20.19 2.11 -5.25
N THR A 337 21.09 3.02 -5.60
CA THR A 337 21.03 4.44 -5.23
C THR A 337 20.28 5.24 -6.29
N ALA A 338 19.96 6.50 -5.96
CA ALA A 338 19.39 7.46 -6.89
C ALA A 338 20.21 7.52 -8.20
N ALA A 339 19.52 7.34 -9.32
CA ALA A 339 20.08 7.50 -10.67
C ALA A 339 18.96 7.90 -11.64
N GLN A 340 19.28 8.06 -12.92
CA GLN A 340 18.31 8.44 -13.94
C GLN A 340 18.43 7.53 -15.15
N SER A 341 17.30 6.95 -15.56
CA SER A 341 17.18 6.10 -16.74
C SER A 341 16.34 6.79 -17.80
N THR A 342 16.86 6.82 -19.02
CA THR A 342 16.28 7.56 -20.14
C THR A 342 15.78 6.62 -21.22
N PHE A 343 14.47 6.70 -21.46
CA PHE A 343 13.77 5.99 -22.52
C PHE A 343 13.42 7.00 -23.62
N ASN A 344 14.16 6.93 -24.72
CA ASN A 344 13.92 7.73 -25.92
C ASN A 344 13.91 6.79 -27.14
N GLY A 345 13.19 7.17 -28.19
CA GLY A 345 13.07 6.37 -29.40
C GLY A 345 12.23 7.06 -30.46
N THR A 346 12.18 6.45 -31.64
CA THR A 346 11.36 6.92 -32.75
C THR A 346 9.87 6.64 -32.51
N ALA A 347 8.99 7.22 -33.36
CA ALA A 347 7.56 6.92 -33.36
C ALA A 347 7.21 5.45 -33.64
N ASN A 348 8.17 4.66 -34.13
CA ASN A 348 7.99 3.23 -34.36
C ASN A 348 8.48 2.38 -33.18
N SER A 349 8.85 2.98 -32.05
CA SER A 349 9.30 2.22 -30.87
C SER A 349 8.10 1.77 -30.03
N LEU A 350 8.14 0.54 -29.54
CA LEU A 350 7.05 -0.12 -28.82
C LEU A 350 7.64 -0.84 -27.61
N LEU A 351 7.28 -0.41 -26.39
CA LEU A 351 7.67 -1.08 -25.16
C LEU A 351 6.44 -1.62 -24.47
N THR A 352 6.25 -2.94 -24.46
CA THR A 352 5.08 -3.57 -23.85
C THR A 352 5.46 -4.19 -22.50
N GLY A 353 4.85 -3.70 -21.42
CA GLY A 353 5.12 -4.17 -20.05
C GLY A 353 5.39 -3.04 -19.05
N ALA A 354 5.73 -3.41 -17.82
CA ALA A 354 6.09 -2.48 -16.76
C ALA A 354 7.56 -2.06 -16.86
N ILE A 355 7.77 -0.75 -16.72
CA ILE A 355 9.06 -0.10 -16.50
C ILE A 355 9.11 0.22 -15.01
N TYR A 356 9.84 -0.61 -14.25
CA TYR A 356 9.90 -0.55 -12.80
C TYR A 356 11.29 -0.10 -12.32
N PHE A 357 11.39 1.10 -11.76
CA PHE A 357 12.64 1.71 -11.26
C PHE A 357 12.42 2.41 -9.91
N PRO A 358 12.27 1.66 -8.81
CA PRO A 358 11.83 2.19 -7.51
C PRO A 358 12.82 3.16 -6.84
N ARG A 359 14.06 3.24 -7.34
CA ARG A 359 15.13 4.10 -6.83
C ARG A 359 15.66 5.09 -7.86
N GLN A 360 15.10 5.14 -9.07
CA GLN A 360 15.62 5.99 -10.15
C GLN A 360 14.53 6.85 -10.76
N GLN A 361 14.93 8.02 -11.25
CA GLN A 361 14.08 8.82 -12.12
C GLN A 361 13.97 8.16 -13.49
N VAL A 362 12.75 8.03 -14.00
CA VAL A 362 12.49 7.61 -15.38
C VAL A 362 12.21 8.85 -16.23
N ASN A 363 13.12 9.13 -17.16
CA ASN A 363 12.96 10.16 -18.18
C ASN A 363 12.37 9.54 -19.44
N TYR A 364 11.10 9.85 -19.70
CA TYR A 364 10.38 9.35 -20.85
C TYR A 364 10.34 10.44 -21.93
N LEU A 365 11.17 10.25 -22.96
CA LEU A 365 11.48 11.24 -24.00
C LEU A 365 10.92 10.91 -25.39
N GLY A 366 10.53 9.65 -25.62
CA GLY A 366 10.22 9.12 -26.94
C GLY A 366 8.72 8.94 -27.22
N ASN A 367 8.39 8.87 -28.52
CA ASN A 367 7.07 8.46 -29.00
C ASN A 367 6.96 6.92 -28.95
N PHE A 368 6.78 6.35 -27.77
CA PHE A 368 6.54 4.90 -27.66
C PHE A 368 5.07 4.57 -27.87
N SER A 369 4.58 4.65 -29.12
CA SER A 369 3.26 4.12 -29.45
C SER A 369 3.35 2.59 -29.56
N GLY A 370 3.21 1.89 -28.42
CA GLY A 370 3.28 0.43 -28.35
C GLY A 370 2.24 -0.28 -29.25
N GLN A 371 2.56 -1.49 -29.75
CA GLN A 371 1.59 -2.34 -30.45
C GLN A 371 0.62 -2.78 -29.35
N SER A 372 -0.66 -2.45 -29.53
CA SER A 372 -1.68 -2.65 -28.49
C SER A 372 -1.45 -1.83 -27.20
N GLY A 373 -0.54 -0.86 -27.20
CA GLY A 373 -0.49 0.23 -26.21
C GLY A 373 0.13 -0.03 -24.84
N CYS A 374 0.05 -1.24 -24.30
CA CYS A 374 0.23 -1.52 -22.87
C CYS A 374 1.65 -1.21 -22.29
N THR A 375 1.85 -0.06 -21.65
CA THR A 375 3.12 0.30 -20.97
C THR A 375 2.90 0.93 -19.60
N GLN A 376 3.15 0.22 -18.50
CA GLN A 376 3.07 0.80 -17.15
C GLN A 376 4.42 1.38 -16.71
N VAL A 377 4.42 2.46 -15.95
CA VAL A 377 5.64 3.07 -15.39
C VAL A 377 5.47 3.22 -13.88
N VAL A 378 6.36 2.57 -13.13
CA VAL A 378 6.46 2.68 -11.67
C VAL A 378 7.90 3.06 -11.35
N ALA A 379 8.14 4.25 -10.84
CA ALA A 379 9.51 4.71 -10.58
C ALA A 379 9.58 5.59 -9.34
N ASP A 380 10.80 5.90 -8.87
CA ASP A 380 11.01 6.86 -7.78
C ASP A 380 10.39 8.22 -8.16
N THR A 381 10.83 8.76 -9.30
CA THR A 381 10.24 9.95 -9.92
C THR A 381 10.14 9.74 -11.43
N ILE A 382 9.24 10.48 -12.07
CA ILE A 382 8.96 10.33 -13.49
C ILE A 382 8.90 11.69 -14.14
N GLN A 383 9.64 11.85 -15.23
CA GLN A 383 9.59 13.04 -16.07
C GLN A 383 9.22 12.64 -17.51
N TRP A 384 8.06 13.14 -17.95
CA TRP A 384 7.68 13.15 -19.35
C TRP A 384 8.15 14.45 -20.00
N SER A 385 8.89 14.31 -21.09
CA SER A 385 9.26 15.39 -22.00
C SER A 385 9.21 14.85 -23.45
N GLY A 386 8.77 15.62 -24.44
CA GLY A 386 8.54 15.12 -25.81
C GLY A 386 7.13 14.54 -26.10
N ASN A 387 6.83 14.22 -27.35
CA ASN A 387 5.52 13.69 -27.74
C ASN A 387 5.40 12.20 -27.37
N SER A 388 4.35 11.77 -26.66
CA SER A 388 4.22 10.36 -26.21
C SER A 388 2.76 9.94 -26.02
N THR A 389 2.18 9.12 -26.91
CA THR A 389 0.86 8.52 -26.69
C THR A 389 1.01 7.17 -25.99
N ILE A 390 0.37 6.94 -24.83
CA ILE A 390 0.45 5.67 -24.06
C ILE A 390 -0.95 5.09 -23.86
N ASN A 391 -1.33 4.09 -24.65
CA ASN A 391 -2.62 3.44 -24.48
C ASN A 391 -2.57 2.35 -23.38
N GLN A 392 -3.62 2.16 -22.59
CA GLN A 392 -3.59 1.25 -21.43
C GLN A 392 -4.72 0.24 -21.52
N ASP A 393 -4.56 -0.72 -22.43
CA ASP A 393 -5.31 -1.98 -22.39
C ASP A 393 -4.33 -3.15 -22.25
N CYS A 394 -3.94 -3.39 -20.99
CA CYS A 394 -3.01 -4.43 -20.59
C CYS A 394 -3.70 -5.73 -20.15
N SER A 395 -5.04 -5.78 -20.23
CA SER A 395 -5.87 -6.84 -19.63
C SER A 395 -5.55 -8.23 -20.20
N SER A 396 -5.23 -8.30 -21.49
CA SER A 396 -4.86 -9.53 -22.20
C SER A 396 -3.44 -10.03 -21.93
N LEU A 397 -2.60 -9.24 -21.24
CA LEU A 397 -1.16 -9.51 -21.06
C LEU A 397 -0.78 -9.95 -19.64
N GLY A 398 -1.75 -10.19 -18.75
CA GLY A 398 -1.50 -10.69 -17.39
C GLY A 398 -0.73 -9.69 -16.50
N MET A 399 -0.79 -8.40 -16.84
CA MET A 399 -0.08 -7.34 -16.13
C MET A 399 -0.64 -7.13 -14.72
N ARG A 400 0.25 -6.86 -13.75
CA ARG A 400 -0.16 -6.50 -12.39
C ARG A 400 -0.96 -5.19 -12.43
N THR A 401 -2.03 -5.14 -11.65
CA THR A 401 -2.77 -3.89 -11.45
C THR A 401 -2.00 -3.01 -10.48
N ILE A 402 -1.79 -1.76 -10.84
CA ILE A 402 -1.26 -0.74 -9.93
C ILE A 402 -2.47 -0.12 -9.21
N PRO A 403 -2.62 -0.30 -7.89
CA PRO A 403 -3.78 0.21 -7.16
C PRO A 403 -3.75 1.75 -7.17
N ALA A 404 -4.93 2.35 -7.26
CA ALA A 404 -5.09 3.80 -7.16
C ALA A 404 -6.42 4.17 -6.51
N ALA A 405 -6.49 5.40 -5.96
CA ALA A 405 -7.64 5.90 -5.21
C ALA A 405 -8.10 4.92 -4.12
N GLN A 406 -7.15 4.48 -3.28
CA GLN A 406 -7.43 3.52 -2.22
C GLN A 406 -8.27 4.16 -1.12
N SER A 407 -9.21 3.40 -0.56
CA SER A 407 -10.00 3.82 0.59
C SER A 407 -10.03 2.72 1.65
N VAL A 408 -10.11 3.15 2.91
CA VAL A 408 -10.19 2.28 4.08
C VAL A 408 -11.50 2.55 4.79
N ALA A 409 -12.27 1.50 5.07
CA ALA A 409 -13.49 1.58 5.85
C ALA A 409 -13.53 0.45 6.88
N VAL A 410 -13.95 0.77 8.12
CA VAL A 410 -14.30 -0.25 9.10
C VAL A 410 -15.65 -0.83 8.69
N VAL A 411 -15.71 -2.16 8.51
CA VAL A 411 -16.88 -2.87 7.95
C VAL A 411 -17.50 -3.88 8.92
N GLU A 412 -16.74 -4.26 9.94
CA GLU A 412 -17.11 -5.11 11.08
C GLU A 412 -16.38 -4.56 12.30
#